data_AF-A0A534B9T7-F1
#
_entry.id   AF-A0A534B9T7-F1
#
_cell.length_a   1.000
_cell.length_b   1.000
_cell.length_c   1.000
_cell.angle_alpha   90.00
_cell.angle_beta   90.00
_cell.angle_gamma   90.00
#
_symmetry.space_group_name_H-M   'P 1'
#
loop_
_entity.id
_entity.type
_entity.pdbx_description
1 polymer ?
#
loop_
_entity_poly.entity_id
_entity_poly.type
_entity_poly.pdbx_seq_one_letter_code
_entity_poly.pdbx_strand_id
1 'polypeptide(L)'
;MRLHDTAIHATAALLVSLSMLGSTAALAQATDPGVRQAATDNAPPPPLAGLTTDERTFFDDGLQRFSSVKVVRSTEGDNSGLGPRFNSNQCSSCHLQPFIGGSSPAINPLPAVAI
;
A
#
# COMPACT_ATOMS: atom_id res chain seq x y z
N MET A 1 -37.00 -47.10 -31.05
CA MET A 1 -36.22 -46.65 -29.87
C MET A 1 -34.85 -46.07 -30.24
N ARG A 2 -34.04 -46.75 -31.07
CA ARG A 2 -32.65 -46.33 -31.38
C ARG A 2 -32.43 -45.05 -32.22
N LEU A 3 -33.42 -44.58 -32.97
CA LEU A 3 -33.31 -43.33 -33.75
C LEU A 3 -33.42 -42.07 -32.87
N HIS A 4 -34.14 -42.15 -31.75
CA HIS A 4 -34.35 -41.01 -30.87
C HIS A 4 -33.11 -40.77 -30.00
N ASP A 5 -32.46 -41.86 -29.58
CA ASP A 5 -31.22 -41.80 -28.80
C ASP A 5 -30.10 -41.12 -29.60
N THR A 6 -29.92 -41.46 -30.88
CA THR A 6 -28.86 -40.89 -31.73
C THR A 6 -29.04 -39.38 -32.00
N ALA A 7 -30.27 -38.91 -32.14
CA ALA A 7 -30.58 -37.48 -32.30
C ALA A 7 -30.32 -36.66 -31.01
N ILE A 8 -30.56 -37.25 -29.83
CA ILE A 8 -30.31 -36.62 -28.53
C ILE A 8 -28.79 -36.49 -28.27
N HIS A 9 -28.00 -37.50 -28.62
CA HIS A 9 -26.54 -37.44 -28.47
C HIS A 9 -25.90 -36.45 -29.45
N ALA A 10 -26.39 -36.36 -30.69
CA ALA A 10 -25.87 -35.43 -31.69
C ALA A 10 -26.17 -33.96 -31.34
N THR A 11 -27.35 -33.67 -30.78
CA THR A 11 -27.73 -32.32 -30.33
C THR A 11 -26.99 -31.90 -29.07
N ALA A 12 -26.79 -32.81 -28.09
CA ALA A 12 -25.98 -32.56 -26.91
C ALA A 12 -24.50 -32.27 -27.26
N ALA A 13 -23.92 -33.04 -28.19
CA ALA A 13 -22.55 -32.80 -28.66
C ALA A 13 -22.41 -31.43 -29.32
N LEU A 14 -23.36 -31.04 -30.18
CA LEU A 14 -23.34 -29.73 -30.85
C LEU A 14 -23.45 -28.55 -29.86
N LEU A 15 -24.30 -28.65 -28.85
CA LEU A 15 -24.47 -27.63 -27.79
C LEU A 15 -23.23 -27.51 -26.88
N VAL A 16 -22.53 -28.61 -26.60
CA VAL A 16 -21.26 -28.60 -25.86
C VAL A 16 -20.14 -27.98 -26.69
N SER A 17 -20.05 -28.27 -27.99
CA SER A 17 -19.06 -27.63 -28.86
C SER A 17 -19.33 -26.14 -29.11
N LEU A 18 -20.59 -25.70 -29.14
CA LEU A 18 -20.95 -24.29 -29.33
C LEU A 18 -20.73 -23.46 -28.05
N SER A 19 -20.85 -24.06 -26.87
CA SER A 19 -20.52 -23.42 -25.59
C SER A 19 -19.01 -23.30 -25.34
N MET A 20 -18.17 -24.13 -25.97
CA MET A 20 -16.71 -24.02 -25.92
C MET A 20 -16.13 -22.94 -26.85
N LEU A 21 -16.88 -22.50 -27.87
CA LEU A 21 -16.45 -21.44 -28.81
C LEU A 21 -16.73 -20.01 -28.30
N GLY A 22 -17.50 -19.85 -27.22
CA GLY A 22 -17.94 -18.56 -26.69
C GLY A 22 -17.05 -17.92 -25.62
N SER A 23 -15.99 -18.60 -25.18
CA SER A 23 -15.16 -18.14 -24.06
C SER A 23 -13.78 -17.65 -24.50
N THR A 24 -13.71 -16.85 -25.56
CA THR A 24 -12.61 -15.89 -25.72
C THR A 24 -13.00 -14.61 -25.00
N ALA A 25 -13.23 -14.69 -23.69
CA ALA A 25 -13.14 -13.50 -22.86
C ALA A 25 -11.71 -12.98 -23.08
N ALA A 26 -11.59 -11.91 -23.87
CA ALA A 26 -10.33 -11.25 -24.12
C ALA A 26 -9.70 -11.02 -22.75
N LEU A 27 -8.61 -11.74 -22.46
CA LEU A 27 -7.76 -11.46 -21.32
C LEU A 27 -7.14 -10.11 -21.61
N ALA A 28 -7.87 -9.03 -21.32
CA ALA A 28 -7.28 -7.71 -21.24
C ALA A 28 -6.19 -7.83 -20.18
N GLN A 29 -4.95 -7.92 -20.64
CA GLN A 29 -3.81 -8.08 -19.76
C GLN A 29 -3.75 -6.81 -18.91
N ALA A 30 -4.04 -6.95 -17.62
CA ALA A 30 -3.97 -5.85 -16.69
C ALA A 30 -2.58 -5.22 -16.80
N THR A 31 -2.54 -3.98 -17.26
CA THR A 31 -1.31 -3.21 -17.36
C THR A 31 -1.26 -2.32 -16.13
N ASP A 32 -0.30 -2.56 -15.25
CA ASP A 32 -0.01 -1.64 -14.15
C ASP A 32 0.56 -0.34 -14.77
N PRO A 33 -0.09 0.83 -14.58
CA PRO A 33 0.45 2.09 -15.06
C PRO A 33 1.74 2.50 -14.33
N GLY A 34 2.15 1.74 -13.31
CA GLY A 34 3.28 2.06 -12.44
C GLY A 34 2.88 3.05 -11.35
N VAL A 35 3.87 3.50 -10.59
CA VAL A 35 3.67 4.47 -9.50
C VAL A 35 3.16 5.79 -10.07
N ARG A 36 1.98 6.22 -9.63
CA ARG A 36 1.41 7.53 -10.00
C ARG A 36 2.38 8.64 -9.62
N GLN A 37 2.79 9.42 -10.62
CA GLN A 37 3.67 10.57 -10.40
C GLN A 37 2.85 11.78 -9.94
N ALA A 38 3.21 12.40 -8.83
CA ALA A 38 2.72 13.69 -8.37
C ALA A 38 3.86 14.73 -8.35
N ALA A 39 3.50 16.01 -8.42
CA ALA A 39 4.49 17.10 -8.35
C ALA A 39 5.32 17.09 -7.05
N THR A 40 4.82 16.42 -6.01
CA THR A 40 5.47 16.24 -4.70
C THR A 40 6.51 15.11 -4.67
N ASP A 41 6.67 14.33 -5.73
CA ASP A 41 7.44 13.08 -5.66
C ASP A 41 8.96 13.28 -5.57
N ASN A 42 9.48 14.45 -5.94
CA ASN A 42 10.92 14.74 -5.98
C ASN A 42 11.43 15.61 -4.81
N ALA A 43 10.57 15.93 -3.83
CA ALA A 43 10.96 16.71 -2.67
C ALA A 43 10.18 16.23 -1.42
N PRO A 44 10.70 16.49 -0.20
CA PRO A 44 9.90 16.30 1.00
C PRO A 44 8.57 17.05 0.87
N PRO A 45 7.43 16.45 1.24
CA PRO A 45 6.15 17.13 1.15
C PRO A 45 6.19 18.40 2.00
N PRO A 46 6.07 19.59 1.40
CA PRO A 46 6.08 20.82 2.18
C PRO A 46 4.83 20.86 3.07
N PRO A 47 4.87 21.54 4.22
CA PRO A 47 3.66 21.89 4.96
C PRO A 47 2.65 22.57 4.03
N LEU A 48 1.36 22.38 4.30
CA LEU A 48 0.28 22.95 3.50
C LEU A 48 0.48 24.46 3.28
N ALA A 49 0.06 24.95 2.13
CA ALA A 49 0.07 26.38 1.87
C ALA A 49 -0.96 27.10 2.75
N GLY A 50 -0.63 28.30 3.22
CA GLY A 50 -1.56 29.15 3.99
C GLY A 50 -1.65 28.85 5.49
N LEU A 51 -0.80 27.98 6.05
CA LEU A 51 -0.73 27.80 7.51
C LEU A 51 -0.42 29.12 8.22
N THR A 52 -1.13 29.36 9.31
CA THR A 52 -0.76 30.36 10.31
C THR A 52 0.59 30.03 10.94
N THR A 53 1.18 30.98 11.67
CA THR A 53 2.45 30.78 12.39
C THR A 53 2.36 29.62 13.38
N ASP A 54 1.24 29.51 14.10
CA ASP A 54 1.04 28.47 15.12
C ASP A 54 0.90 27.08 14.47
N GLU A 55 0.14 26.98 13.38
CA GLU A 55 -0.01 25.71 12.64
C GLU A 55 1.31 25.26 12.01
N ARG A 56 2.11 26.21 11.50
CA ARG A 56 3.46 25.91 10.99
C ARG A 56 4.37 25.38 12.11
N THR A 57 4.35 26.04 13.26
CA THR A 57 5.13 25.60 14.43
C THR A 57 4.71 24.20 14.87
N PHE A 58 3.40 23.94 14.88
CA PHE A 58 2.86 22.62 15.20
C PHE A 58 3.26 21.55 14.19
N PHE A 59 3.25 21.88 12.89
CA PHE A 59 3.73 20.98 11.84
C PHE A 59 5.22 20.64 12.03
N ASP A 60 6.06 21.63 12.28
CA ASP A 60 7.52 21.44 12.43
C ASP A 60 7.85 20.58 13.67
N ASP A 61 7.19 20.84 14.80
CA ASP A 61 7.29 20.01 16.01
C ASP A 61 6.81 18.56 15.77
N GLY A 62 5.70 18.40 15.05
CA GLY A 62 5.19 17.08 14.64
C GLY A 62 6.20 16.31 13.77
N LEU A 63 6.79 16.97 12.77
CA LEU A 63 7.79 16.39 11.88
C LEU A 63 9.06 15.98 12.65
N GLN A 64 9.49 16.79 13.61
CA GLN A 64 10.61 16.45 14.49
C GLN A 64 10.29 15.20 15.32
N ARG A 65 9.12 15.14 15.95
CA ARG A 65 8.72 13.97 16.76
C ARG A 65 8.57 12.70 15.93
N PHE A 66 8.08 12.81 14.70
CA PHE A 66 7.88 11.71 13.77
C PHE A 66 9.22 11.07 13.31
N SER A 67 10.26 11.87 13.23
CA SER A 67 11.61 11.46 12.81
C SER A 67 12.54 11.09 13.98
N SER A 68 12.17 11.43 15.21
CA SER A 68 12.97 11.14 16.40
C SER A 68 12.97 9.65 16.76
N VAL A 69 14.13 9.14 17.19
CA VAL A 69 14.21 7.87 17.92
C VAL A 69 13.49 8.02 19.25
N LYS A 70 12.67 7.03 19.59
CA LYS A 70 11.83 6.97 20.78
C LYS A 70 12.20 5.78 21.64
N VAL A 71 11.79 5.87 22.90
CA VAL A 71 11.94 4.80 23.88
C VAL A 71 10.64 4.01 23.97
N VAL A 72 10.69 2.82 24.58
CA VAL A 72 9.49 2.03 24.85
C VAL A 72 8.57 2.77 25.84
N ARG A 73 9.14 3.29 26.92
CA ARG A 73 8.45 4.06 27.94
C ARG A 73 9.29 5.29 28.28
N SER A 74 8.67 6.46 28.22
CA SER A 74 9.30 7.68 28.73
C SER A 74 9.35 7.68 30.25
N THR A 75 10.48 8.13 30.80
CA THR A 75 10.66 8.38 32.23
C THR A 75 10.25 9.79 32.64
N GLU A 76 10.05 10.69 31.67
CA GLU A 76 9.77 12.11 31.89
C GLU A 76 8.27 12.44 31.87
N GLY A 77 7.41 11.44 31.63
CA GLY A 77 5.96 11.64 31.56
C GLY A 77 5.48 12.34 30.28
N ASP A 78 6.36 12.50 29.29
CA ASP A 78 6.02 13.01 27.97
C ASP A 78 5.46 11.90 27.05
N ASN A 79 5.03 12.29 25.85
CA ASN A 79 4.53 11.36 24.83
C ASN A 79 5.65 10.71 24.00
N SER A 80 6.87 10.57 24.53
CA SER A 80 8.00 9.98 23.80
C SER A 80 8.08 8.46 23.88
N GLY A 81 7.15 7.80 24.58
CA GLY A 81 7.07 6.33 24.63
C GLY A 81 6.22 5.75 23.49
N LEU A 82 6.77 4.88 22.63
CA LEU A 82 6.00 4.17 21.59
C LEU A 82 5.27 2.92 22.11
N GLY A 83 5.59 2.50 23.34
CA GLY A 83 5.02 1.32 23.96
C GLY A 83 5.70 0.01 23.50
N PRO A 84 5.48 -1.08 24.25
CA PRO A 84 6.23 -2.34 24.07
C PRO A 84 5.78 -3.14 22.84
N ARG A 85 4.68 -2.75 22.18
CA ARG A 85 4.14 -3.44 21.01
C ARG A 85 4.62 -2.84 19.70
N PHE A 86 5.22 -1.66 19.74
CA PHE A 86 5.74 -1.01 18.56
C PHE A 86 6.99 -1.77 18.10
N ASN A 87 7.06 -2.09 16.81
CA ASN A 87 8.05 -3.00 16.23
C ASN A 87 9.29 -2.28 15.67
N SER A 88 9.49 -1.02 16.05
CA SER A 88 10.61 -0.17 15.62
C SER A 88 10.91 0.86 16.72
N ASN A 89 11.70 1.88 16.44
CA ASN A 89 12.03 2.95 17.40
C ASN A 89 11.67 4.35 16.90
N GLN A 90 11.12 4.50 15.68
CA GLN A 90 10.72 5.79 15.11
C GLN A 90 9.58 5.61 14.10
N CYS A 91 8.67 6.58 14.00
CA CYS A 91 7.53 6.53 13.07
C CYS A 91 8.01 6.53 11.61
N SER A 92 9.02 7.35 11.33
CA SER A 92 9.64 7.43 10.02
C SER A 92 10.21 6.09 9.53
N SER A 93 10.61 5.15 10.39
CA SER A 93 11.21 3.87 9.94
C SER A 93 10.38 3.16 8.86
N CYS A 94 9.06 3.22 8.94
CA CYS A 94 8.12 2.66 7.95
C CYS A 94 7.46 3.72 7.04
N HIS A 95 7.77 5.00 7.19
CA HIS A 95 7.14 6.11 6.46
C HIS A 95 8.22 7.06 5.93
N LEU A 96 9.03 6.55 5.01
CA LEU A 96 10.28 7.18 4.61
C LEU A 96 10.51 7.25 3.10
N GLN A 97 9.69 6.58 2.29
CA GLN A 97 9.89 6.56 0.84
C GLN A 97 8.92 7.48 0.11
N PRO A 98 9.39 8.38 -0.78
CA PRO A 98 10.80 8.78 -1.00
C PRO A 98 11.35 9.74 0.05
N PHE A 99 10.46 10.29 0.90
CA PHE A 99 10.80 11.19 2.00
C PHE A 99 9.98 10.82 3.24
N ILE A 100 10.34 11.43 4.38
CA ILE A 100 9.60 11.30 5.64
C ILE A 100 8.11 11.64 5.43
N GLY A 101 7.23 10.79 5.96
CA GLY A 101 5.78 10.89 5.79
C GLY A 101 5.24 10.14 4.58
N GLY A 102 6.11 9.50 3.79
CA GLY A 102 5.75 8.70 2.64
C GLY A 102 5.35 7.25 2.98
N SER A 103 5.56 6.35 2.02
CA SER A 103 5.30 4.92 2.15
C SER A 103 6.46 4.18 2.83
N SER A 104 6.28 2.86 2.99
CA SER A 104 7.35 1.96 3.45
C SER A 104 8.59 2.04 2.55
N PRO A 105 9.80 2.01 3.12
CA PRO A 105 11.02 1.87 2.34
C PRO A 105 11.01 0.63 1.45
N ALA A 106 11.79 0.67 0.36
CA ALA A 106 11.94 -0.47 -0.54
C ALA A 106 12.56 -1.71 0.13
N ILE A 107 13.30 -1.52 1.22
CA ILE A 107 13.90 -2.58 2.03
C ILE A 107 13.22 -2.56 3.40
N ASN A 108 12.77 -3.72 3.88
CA ASN A 108 12.17 -3.84 5.21
C ASN A 108 13.15 -3.31 6.29
N PRO A 109 12.79 -2.27 7.06
CA PRO A 109 13.68 -1.65 8.04
C PRO A 109 13.83 -2.48 9.32
N LEU A 110 12.90 -3.40 9.61
CA LEU A 110 12.81 -4.12 10.89
C LEU A 110 14.09 -4.90 11.26
N PRO A 111 14.80 -5.58 10.33
CA PRO A 111 16.05 -6.26 10.66
C PRO A 111 17.16 -5.33 11.16
N ALA A 112 17.17 -4.06 10.74
CA ALA A 112 18.18 -3.09 11.14
C ALA A 112 17.90 -2.45 12.51
N VAL A 113 16.65 -2.48 12.97
CA VAL A 113 16.22 -1.88 14.25
C VAL A 113 16.08 -2.93 15.36
N ALA A 114 16.00 -4.21 15.01
CA ALA A 114 15.87 -5.32 15.97
C ALA A 114 17.18 -5.74 16.67
N ILE A 115 18.29 -5.01 16.45
CA ILE A 115 19.62 -5.27 17.02
C ILE A 115 19.91 -4.44 18.26
#